data_AF-H3AHM7-F1
#
_entry.id   AF-H3AHM7-F1
#
_cell.length_a   1.000
_cell.length_b   1.000
_cell.length_c   1.000
_cell.angle_alpha   90.00
_cell.angle_beta   90.00
_cell.angle_gamma   90.00
#
_symmetry.space_group_name_H-M   'P 1'
#
loop_
_entity.id
_entity.type
_entity.pdbx_description
1 polymer ?
#
loop_
_entity_poly.entity_id
_entity_poly.type
_entity_poly.pdbx_seq_one_letter_code
_entity_poly.pdbx_strand_id
1 'polypeptide(L)'
;RLESPTRTLTMEAPKGVQISADAGDFKATCRKELQLQSTEGEIFLNANIIRLGNLPQGSFSASSPSSMSPQQTVYELCVCSNGKLYLSPAGAGSTCQSSSNVCLWS
;
A
#
# COMPACT_ATOMS: atom_id res chain seq x y z
N ARG A 1 5.71 -17.00 19.01
CA ARG A 1 5.25 -17.37 17.64
C ARG A 1 3.84 -17.92 17.78
N LEU A 2 2.84 -17.18 17.31
CA LEU A 2 1.45 -17.66 17.24
C LEU A 2 1.31 -18.48 15.96
N GLU A 3 0.88 -19.73 16.08
CA GLU A 3 0.71 -20.64 14.95
C GLU A 3 -0.54 -21.51 15.16
N SER A 4 -1.26 -21.83 14.08
CA SER A 4 -2.31 -22.84 14.11
C SER A 4 -1.80 -24.13 13.48
N PRO A 5 -1.61 -25.20 14.26
CA PRO A 5 -1.27 -26.51 13.71
C PRO A 5 -2.44 -27.14 12.94
N THR A 6 -3.68 -26.75 13.27
CA THR A 6 -4.89 -27.50 12.89
C THR A 6 -5.72 -26.88 11.77
N ARG A 7 -5.44 -25.62 11.36
CA ARG A 7 -5.81 -24.92 10.09
C ARG A 7 -6.13 -23.44 10.31
N THR A 8 -6.71 -23.10 11.46
CA THR A 8 -7.18 -21.75 11.78
C THR A 8 -6.81 -21.38 13.21
N LEU A 9 -6.41 -20.13 13.43
CA LEU A 9 -6.27 -19.54 14.75
C LEU A 9 -7.20 -18.32 14.79
N THR A 10 -8.13 -18.29 15.74
CA THR A 10 -9.09 -17.19 15.92
C THR A 10 -8.86 -16.56 17.28
N MET A 11 -8.78 -15.23 17.34
CA MET A 11 -8.67 -14.46 18.59
C MET A 11 -9.80 -13.45 18.62
N GLU A 12 -10.73 -13.64 19.55
CA GLU A 12 -11.90 -12.78 19.72
C GLU A 12 -11.99 -12.37 21.19
N ALA A 13 -12.28 -11.10 21.44
CA ALA A 13 -12.42 -10.56 22.78
C ALA A 13 -13.50 -9.47 22.80
N PRO A 14 -14.41 -9.43 23.79
CA PRO A 14 -15.52 -8.47 23.84
C PRO A 14 -15.09 -7.00 23.87
N LYS A 15 -13.88 -6.73 24.36
CA LYS A 15 -13.29 -5.38 24.46
C LYS A 15 -12.17 -5.13 23.44
N GLY A 16 -11.96 -6.06 22.51
CA GLY A 16 -10.88 -6.00 21.53
C GLY A 16 -9.62 -6.79 21.93
N VAL A 17 -8.73 -6.96 20.96
CA VAL A 17 -7.46 -7.69 21.10
C VAL A 17 -6.31 -6.71 20.93
N GLN A 18 -5.40 -6.67 21.90
CA GLN A 18 -4.14 -5.91 21.80
C GLN A 18 -2.99 -6.89 21.59
N ILE A 19 -2.15 -6.60 20.60
CA ILE A 19 -0.92 -7.35 20.34
C ILE A 19 0.24 -6.35 20.42
N SER A 20 1.15 -6.55 21.38
CA SER A 20 2.34 -5.73 21.57
C SER A 20 3.59 -6.60 21.66
N ALA A 21 4.73 -6.01 21.32
CA ALA A 21 6.06 -6.58 21.54
C ALA A 21 6.85 -5.57 22.38
N ASP A 22 6.96 -5.82 23.69
CA ASP A 22 7.63 -4.90 24.62
C ASP A 22 9.15 -4.80 24.35
N ALA A 23 9.70 -5.84 23.73
CA ALA A 23 11.06 -5.86 23.21
C ALA A 23 11.10 -6.62 21.87
N GLY A 24 11.85 -6.09 20.90
CA GLY A 24 12.00 -6.67 19.57
C GLY A 24 10.88 -6.28 18.59
N ASP A 25 10.84 -6.96 17.45
CA ASP A 25 9.93 -6.63 16.35
C ASP A 25 8.63 -7.44 16.40
N PHE A 26 7.52 -6.78 16.07
CA PHE A 26 6.29 -7.46 15.70
C PHE A 26 6.27 -7.74 14.19
N LYS A 27 6.31 -9.02 13.80
CA LYS A 27 6.31 -9.44 12.39
C LYS A 27 5.10 -10.32 12.08
N ALA A 28 4.26 -9.86 11.16
CA ALA A 28 3.18 -10.64 10.56
C ALA A 28 3.54 -11.00 9.10
N THR A 29 3.43 -12.28 8.73
CA THR A 29 3.69 -12.75 7.36
C THR A 29 2.60 -13.71 6.92
N CYS A 30 2.12 -13.55 5.69
CA CYS A 30 1.13 -14.43 5.06
C CYS A 30 1.69 -15.05 3.79
N ARG A 31 1.22 -16.27 3.42
CA ARG A 31 1.60 -16.91 2.15
C ARG A 31 0.77 -16.44 0.96
N LYS A 32 -0.53 -16.16 1.18
CA LYS A 32 -1.47 -15.76 0.11
C LYS A 32 -1.85 -14.31 0.27
N GLU A 33 -2.62 -14.01 1.31
CA GLU A 33 -3.20 -12.69 1.51
C GLU A 33 -3.19 -12.36 3.01
N LEU A 34 -2.95 -11.10 3.33
CA LEU A 34 -3.14 -10.51 4.64
C LEU A 34 -4.16 -9.39 4.48
N GLN A 35 -5.33 -9.57 5.09
CA GLN A 35 -6.38 -8.55 5.13
C GLN A 35 -6.31 -7.83 6.48
N LEU A 36 -6.12 -6.51 6.44
CA LEU A 36 -6.24 -5.62 7.58
C LEU A 36 -7.46 -4.73 7.32
N GLN A 37 -8.52 -4.93 8.09
CA GLN A 37 -9.80 -4.26 7.89
C GLN A 37 -10.30 -3.68 9.21
N SER A 38 -10.84 -2.47 9.16
CA SER A 38 -11.70 -1.94 10.22
C SER A 38 -13.15 -1.87 9.71
N THR A 39 -14.10 -2.39 10.49
CA THR A 39 -15.54 -2.28 10.18
C THR A 39 -16.14 -0.97 10.65
N GLU A 40 -15.50 -0.31 11.63
CA GLU A 40 -15.92 0.95 12.22
C GLU A 40 -14.68 1.77 12.61
N GLY A 41 -14.66 3.06 12.28
CA GLY A 41 -13.50 3.93 12.54
C GLY A 41 -12.42 3.87 11.46
N GLU A 42 -11.15 3.94 11.87
CA GLU A 42 -10.01 4.08 10.96
C GLU A 42 -8.86 3.10 11.27
N ILE A 43 -8.01 2.86 10.27
CA ILE A 43 -6.73 2.16 10.45
C ILE A 43 -5.64 3.22 10.58
N PHE A 44 -5.09 3.38 11.79
CA PHE A 44 -4.03 4.35 12.06
C PHE A 44 -2.65 3.70 12.04
N LEU A 45 -1.81 4.09 11.08
CA LEU A 45 -0.42 3.63 10.95
C LEU A 45 0.53 4.76 11.36
N ASN A 46 1.06 4.70 12.58
CA ASN A 46 2.01 5.69 13.09
C ASN A 46 3.42 5.09 13.17
N ALA A 47 4.28 5.49 12.25
CA ALA A 47 5.67 5.06 12.18
C ALA A 47 6.54 6.11 11.50
N ASN A 48 7.85 6.08 11.79
CA ASN A 48 8.82 6.94 11.10
C ASN A 48 8.91 6.59 9.61
N ILE A 49 8.80 5.30 9.26
CA ILE A 49 8.88 4.83 7.87
C ILE A 49 7.79 3.79 7.63
N ILE A 50 6.92 4.07 6.65
CA ILE A 50 5.93 3.10 6.13
C ILE A 50 6.35 2.72 4.71
N ARG A 51 6.60 1.44 4.47
CA ARG A 51 7.05 0.93 3.16
C ARG A 51 5.92 0.14 2.50
N LEU A 52 5.39 0.65 1.40
CA LEU A 52 4.46 -0.07 0.54
C LEU A 52 5.23 -0.65 -0.66
N GLY A 53 5.32 -1.97 -0.75
CA GLY A 53 6.01 -2.66 -1.84
C GLY A 53 5.12 -2.91 -3.04
N ASN A 54 5.74 -3.09 -4.21
CA ASN A 54 5.08 -3.52 -5.46
C ASN A 54 3.92 -2.61 -5.91
N LEU A 55 4.00 -1.31 -5.62
CA LEU A 55 3.03 -0.35 -6.14
C LEU A 55 3.18 -0.26 -7.67
N PRO A 56 2.08 -0.39 -8.44
CA PRO A 56 2.11 -0.21 -9.88
C PRO A 56 2.52 1.23 -10.23
N GLN A 57 3.21 1.40 -11.35
CA GLN A 57 3.56 2.72 -11.87
C GLN A 57 2.58 3.11 -12.99
N GLY A 58 2.04 4.33 -12.92
CA GLY A 58 1.20 4.88 -13.98
C GLY A 58 1.97 5.04 -15.28
N SER A 59 1.36 4.66 -16.41
CA SER A 59 1.97 4.85 -17.74
C SER A 59 1.80 6.29 -18.20
N PHE A 60 2.91 6.99 -18.43
CA PHE A 60 2.91 8.30 -19.07
C PHE A 60 3.03 8.11 -20.59
N SER A 61 1.99 8.41 -21.36
CA SER A 61 2.14 8.53 -22.81
C SER A 61 2.79 9.88 -23.09
N ALA A 62 4.12 9.95 -23.01
CA ALA A 62 4.84 11.08 -23.55
C ALA A 62 4.67 11.04 -25.07
N SER A 63 3.73 11.81 -25.60
CA SER A 63 3.73 12.16 -27.02
C SER A 63 4.91 13.09 -27.30
N SER A 64 6.13 12.54 -27.30
CA SER A 64 7.30 13.01 -28.05
C SER A 64 8.54 12.14 -27.72
N PRO A 65 9.19 11.51 -28.72
CA PRO A 65 10.45 10.79 -28.56
C PRO A 65 11.62 11.79 -28.60
N SER A 66 11.72 12.67 -27.60
CA SER A 66 12.84 13.63 -27.56
C SER A 66 13.13 14.10 -26.15
N SER A 67 13.69 13.20 -25.36
CA SER A 67 14.76 13.42 -24.37
C SER A 67 14.67 12.29 -23.37
N MET A 68 15.78 11.57 -23.19
CA MET A 68 16.03 10.83 -21.96
C MET A 68 15.93 11.84 -20.82
N SER A 69 14.74 11.97 -20.23
CA SER A 69 14.60 12.60 -18.93
C SER A 69 15.48 11.82 -17.96
N PRO A 70 16.27 12.48 -17.11
CA PRO A 70 17.06 11.78 -16.10
C PRO A 70 16.10 10.89 -15.31
N GLN A 71 16.54 9.67 -14.98
CA GLN A 71 15.77 8.69 -14.21
C GLN A 71 15.00 9.41 -13.10
N GLN A 72 13.69 9.59 -13.27
CA GLN A 72 12.89 10.38 -12.33
C GLN A 72 12.91 9.66 -10.98
N THR A 73 13.56 10.27 -9.99
CA THR A 73 13.76 9.68 -8.64
C THR A 73 12.67 10.08 -7.65
N VAL A 74 11.75 10.97 -8.06
CA VAL A 74 10.68 11.50 -7.23
C VAL A 74 9.34 11.11 -7.83
N TYR A 75 8.46 10.60 -6.97
CA TYR A 75 7.15 10.09 -7.34
C TYR A 75 6.08 10.68 -6.44
N GLU A 76 4.87 10.80 -6.98
CA GLU A 76 3.66 11.06 -6.22
C GLU A 76 2.95 9.73 -5.94
N LEU A 77 2.34 9.60 -4.75
CA LEU A 77 1.47 8.48 -4.42
C LEU A 77 0.02 8.87 -4.71
N CYS A 78 -0.60 8.14 -5.63
CA CYS A 78 -1.95 8.40 -6.08
C CYS A 78 -2.91 7.32 -5.57
N VAL A 79 -4.14 7.74 -5.26
CA VAL A 79 -5.23 6.86 -4.81
C VAL A 79 -6.37 6.90 -5.83
N CYS A 80 -6.74 5.75 -6.37
CA CYS A 80 -7.93 5.62 -7.22
C CYS A 80 -9.21 5.62 -6.36
N SER A 81 -10.36 5.94 -6.95
CA SER A 81 -11.66 5.89 -6.26
C SER A 81 -12.02 4.48 -5.74
N ASN A 82 -11.43 3.44 -6.31
CA ASN A 82 -11.57 2.05 -5.84
C ASN A 82 -10.56 1.66 -4.74
N GLY A 83 -9.75 2.59 -4.24
CA GLY A 83 -8.75 2.36 -3.20
C GLY A 83 -7.41 1.81 -3.67
N LYS A 84 -7.21 1.56 -4.98
CA LYS A 84 -5.90 1.13 -5.51
C LYS A 84 -4.89 2.27 -5.38
N LEU A 85 -3.70 1.93 -4.90
CA LEU A 85 -2.55 2.83 -4.80
C LEU A 85 -1.61 2.62 -5.98
N TYR A 86 -1.04 3.71 -6.50
CA TYR A 86 -0.06 3.64 -7.57
C TYR A 86 0.90 4.83 -7.53
N LEU A 87 2.05 4.69 -8.20
CA LEU A 87 3.07 5.72 -8.30
C LEU A 87 2.95 6.47 -9.63
N SER A 88 2.92 7.80 -9.60
CA SER A 88 3.04 8.63 -10.79
C SER A 88 4.33 9.47 -10.73
N PRO A 89 4.96 9.82 -11.88
CA PRO A 89 6.13 10.69 -11.88
C PRO A 89 5.79 12.07 -11.30
N ALA A 90 6.61 12.60 -10.41
CA ALA A 90 6.40 13.95 -9.88
C ALA A 90 6.69 15.00 -10.97
N GLY A 91 5.80 15.98 -11.09
CA GLY A 91 5.90 17.08 -12.04
C GLY A 91 5.74 18.46 -11.38
N ALA A 92 5.62 19.51 -12.19
CA ALA A 92 5.31 20.86 -11.67
C ALA A 92 3.89 20.97 -11.07
N GLY A 93 3.03 19.99 -11.32
CA GLY A 93 1.71 19.82 -10.71
C GLY A 93 1.37 18.33 -10.63
N SER A 94 0.24 18.02 -10.00
CA SER A 94 -0.14 16.62 -9.76
C SER A 94 -0.37 15.85 -11.05
N THR A 95 0.24 14.68 -11.15
CA THR A 95 0.14 13.79 -12.33
C THR A 95 -0.81 12.62 -12.12
N CYS A 96 -1.46 12.54 -10.94
CA CYS A 96 -2.41 11.49 -10.55
C CYS A 96 -3.67 11.37 -11.44
N GLN A 97 -3.99 12.37 -12.26
CA GLN A 97 -5.13 12.30 -13.17
C GLN A 97 -4.75 11.85 -14.59
N SER A 98 -3.48 11.99 -14.97
CA SER A 98 -3.04 11.86 -16.36
C SER A 98 -2.61 10.44 -16.77
N SER A 99 -2.50 9.50 -15.82
CA SER A 99 -1.83 8.19 -16.02
C SER A 99 -2.66 6.99 -15.56
N SER A 100 -3.99 7.07 -15.65
CA SER A 100 -4.92 6.24 -14.88
C SER A 100 -5.36 4.91 -15.50
N ASN A 101 -4.59 4.30 -16.40
CA ASN A 101 -4.85 2.90 -16.80
C ASN A 101 -4.87 1.96 -15.59
N VAL A 102 -4.11 2.31 -14.53
CA VAL A 102 -4.07 1.61 -13.25
C VAL A 102 -5.39 1.70 -12.47
N CYS A 103 -6.23 2.71 -12.71
CA CYS A 103 -7.53 2.80 -12.03
C CYS A 103 -8.63 2.01 -12.77
N LEU A 104 -8.39 1.55 -14.01
CA LEU A 104 -9.40 0.93 -14.88
C LEU A 104 -9.46 -0.60 -14.79
N TRP A 105 -8.40 -1.27 -14.32
CA TRP A 105 -8.41 -2.73 -14.18
C TRP A 105 -9.11 -3.11 -12.87
N SER A 106 -10.09 -3.99 -12.96
CA SER A 106 -10.69 -4.69 -11.80
C SER A 106 -10.06 -6.06 -11.69
#